data_AF-X1FS14-F1
#
_entry.id   AF-X1FS14-F1
#
_cell.length_a   1.000
_cell.length_b   1.000
_cell.length_c   1.000
_cell.angle_alpha   90.00
_cell.angle_beta   90.00
_cell.angle_gamma   90.00
#
_symmetry.space_group_name_H-M   'P 1'
#
loop_
_entity.id
_entity.type
_entity.pdbx_description
1 polymer ?
#
loop_
_entity_poly.entity_id
_entity_poly.type
_entity_poly.pdbx_seq_one_letter_code
_entity_poly.pdbx_strand_id
1 'polypeptide(L)'
;MEREFVNYTIEDKVATLVIDRPPVNALDTKTMEELSEVLDELEKDPNVGAIVITGGGKYAFIAGADVKEMPKLTPELAEEMSAKGQAILTKMEKMGKPVIAAINGLALGGGLEL
;
A
#
# COMPACT_ATOMS: atom_id res chain seq x y z
N MET A 1 13.84 -9.89 2.32
CA MET A 1 14.40 -8.60 2.78
C MET A 1 13.57 -8.16 3.97
N GLU A 2 14.17 -7.45 4.93
CA GLU A 2 13.43 -6.90 6.07
C GLU A 2 12.63 -5.69 5.59
N ARG A 3 11.31 -5.66 5.85
CA ARG A 3 10.42 -4.55 5.44
C ARG A 3 10.52 -3.41 6.43
N GLU A 4 10.42 -2.18 5.94
CA GLU A 4 10.52 -0.98 6.78
C GLU A 4 9.15 -0.36 7.05
N PHE A 5 8.27 -0.28 6.05
CA PHE A 5 7.04 0.52 6.13
C PHE A 5 5.76 -0.29 5.97
N VAL A 6 5.80 -1.45 5.31
CA VAL A 6 4.60 -2.27 5.08
C VAL A 6 4.69 -3.58 5.84
N ASN A 7 3.87 -3.71 6.87
CA ASN A 7 3.87 -4.88 7.76
C ASN A 7 2.48 -5.51 7.84
N TYR A 8 2.39 -6.78 8.20
CA TYR A 8 1.09 -7.43 8.42
C TYR A 8 1.12 -8.48 9.53
N THR A 9 -0.04 -8.74 10.11
CA THR A 9 -0.32 -9.89 10.98
C THR A 9 -1.50 -10.68 10.42
N ILE A 10 -1.59 -11.98 10.75
CA ILE A 10 -2.72 -12.83 10.34
C ILE A 10 -3.38 -13.41 11.59
N GLU A 11 -4.66 -13.10 11.77
CA GLU A 11 -5.49 -13.60 12.88
C GLU A 11 -6.85 -14.02 12.31
N ASP A 12 -7.34 -15.21 12.67
CA ASP A 12 -8.64 -15.73 12.21
C ASP A 12 -8.88 -15.63 10.68
N LYS A 13 -7.82 -15.89 9.90
CA LYS A 13 -7.77 -15.78 8.43
C LYS A 13 -7.89 -14.35 7.88
N VAL A 14 -7.79 -13.32 8.70
CA VAL A 14 -7.76 -11.93 8.26
C VAL A 14 -6.33 -11.43 8.38
N ALA A 15 -5.75 -11.00 7.26
CA ALA A 15 -4.48 -10.31 7.24
C ALA A 15 -4.72 -8.81 7.50
N THR A 16 -4.15 -8.26 8.57
CA THR A 16 -4.16 -6.81 8.82
C THR A 16 -2.85 -6.23 8.35
N LEU A 17 -2.86 -5.54 7.23
CA LEU A 17 -1.73 -4.84 6.61
C LEU A 17 -1.72 -3.39 7.08
N VAL A 18 -0.59 -2.94 7.61
CA VAL A 18 -0.36 -1.56 8.08
C VAL A 18 0.75 -0.92 7.25
N ILE A 19 0.44 0.22 6.65
CA ILE A 19 1.44 1.13 6.03
C ILE A 19 1.82 2.16 7.08
N ASP A 20 3.00 2.03 7.67
CA ASP A 20 3.49 2.87 8.77
C ASP A 20 4.74 3.64 8.34
N ARG A 21 4.53 4.82 7.75
CA ARG A 21 5.59 5.73 7.31
C ARG A 21 5.30 7.14 7.85
N PRO A 22 5.62 7.42 9.12
CA PRO A 22 5.30 8.71 9.72
C PRO A 22 5.95 9.89 8.96
N PRO A 23 5.33 11.08 8.99
CA PRO A 23 4.17 11.43 9.83
C PRO A 23 2.80 11.18 9.19
N VAL A 24 2.75 10.87 7.89
CA VAL A 24 1.49 10.88 7.11
C VAL A 24 1.32 9.68 6.18
N ASN A 25 2.16 8.66 6.30
CA ASN A 25 2.14 7.44 5.51
C ASN A 25 2.21 7.70 4.00
N ALA A 26 3.00 8.69 3.56
CA ALA A 26 3.10 9.03 2.15
C ALA A 26 3.78 7.91 1.35
N LEU A 27 3.24 7.59 0.18
CA LEU A 27 3.71 6.51 -0.70
C LEU A 27 4.95 6.95 -1.48
N ASP A 28 6.11 6.44 -1.08
CA ASP A 28 7.35 6.52 -1.85
C ASP A 28 7.62 5.21 -2.60
N THR A 29 8.68 5.20 -3.42
CA THR A 29 9.04 4.02 -4.23
C THR A 29 9.21 2.76 -3.37
N LYS A 30 9.88 2.86 -2.22
CA LYS A 30 10.12 1.73 -1.32
C LYS A 30 8.81 1.20 -0.71
N THR A 31 7.93 2.10 -0.26
CA THR A 31 6.63 1.73 0.30
C THR A 31 5.78 0.99 -0.73
N MET A 32 5.79 1.44 -1.98
CA MET A 32 5.05 0.80 -3.07
C MET A 32 5.61 -0.58 -3.45
N GLU A 33 6.94 -0.73 -3.45
CA GLU A 33 7.61 -2.02 -3.66
C GLU A 33 7.24 -3.02 -2.56
N GLU A 34 7.37 -2.63 -1.28
CA GLU A 34 7.01 -3.46 -0.14
C GLU A 34 5.51 -3.83 -0.15
N LEU A 35 4.64 -2.88 -0.51
CA LEU A 35 3.20 -3.13 -0.66
C LEU A 35 2.93 -4.19 -1.74
N SER A 36 3.55 -4.06 -2.91
CA SER A 36 3.39 -5.05 -3.98
C SER A 36 3.83 -6.45 -3.55
N GLU A 37 4.97 -6.56 -2.85
CA GLU A 37 5.50 -7.83 -2.34
C GLU A 37 4.57 -8.45 -1.29
N VAL A 38 4.08 -7.65 -0.34
CA VAL A 38 3.12 -8.11 0.68
C VAL A 38 1.84 -8.62 0.03
N LEU A 39 1.31 -7.91 -0.94
CA LEU A 39 0.10 -8.34 -1.66
C LEU A 39 0.32 -9.66 -2.40
N ASP A 40 1.50 -9.88 -3.00
CA ASP A 40 1.85 -11.16 -3.65
C ASP A 40 1.92 -12.33 -2.65
N GLU A 41 2.40 -12.09 -1.44
CA GLU A 41 2.44 -13.09 -0.38
C GLU A 41 1.04 -13.43 0.12
N LEU A 42 0.27 -12.39 0.45
CA LEU A 42 -1.08 -12.54 1.00
C LEU A 42 -2.04 -13.17 -0.01
N GLU A 43 -1.87 -12.91 -1.31
CA GLU A 43 -2.64 -13.59 -2.36
C GLU A 43 -2.38 -15.11 -2.36
N LYS A 44 -1.12 -15.53 -2.21
CA LYS A 44 -0.71 -16.94 -2.28
C LYS A 44 -0.89 -17.70 -0.98
N ASP A 45 -1.03 -17.03 0.16
CA ASP A 45 -1.17 -17.69 1.46
C ASP A 45 -2.57 -18.30 1.66
N PRO A 46 -2.71 -19.64 1.76
CA PRO A 46 -4.00 -20.29 1.99
C PRO A 46 -4.61 -19.99 3.38
N ASN A 47 -3.83 -19.47 4.33
CA ASN A 47 -4.33 -19.06 5.64
C ASN A 47 -5.03 -17.70 5.59
N VAL A 48 -4.84 -16.90 4.52
CA VAL A 48 -5.47 -15.59 4.36
C VAL A 48 -6.76 -15.73 3.56
N GLY A 49 -7.87 -15.41 4.20
CA GLY A 49 -9.20 -15.35 3.61
C GLY A 49 -9.69 -13.94 3.28
N ALA A 50 -9.16 -12.90 3.94
CA ALA A 50 -9.43 -11.49 3.65
C ALA A 50 -8.24 -10.61 4.07
N ILE A 51 -8.16 -9.41 3.51
CA ILE A 51 -7.10 -8.43 3.79
C ILE A 51 -7.75 -7.12 4.25
N VAL A 52 -7.27 -6.57 5.35
CA VAL A 52 -7.61 -5.23 5.82
C VAL A 52 -6.36 -4.36 5.72
N ILE A 53 -6.44 -3.24 5.01
CA ILE A 53 -5.35 -2.27 4.84
C ILE A 53 -5.67 -1.04 5.70
N THR A 54 -4.72 -0.60 6.52
CA THR A 54 -4.84 0.62 7.34
C THR A 54 -3.51 1.39 7.41
N GLY A 55 -3.54 2.64 7.86
CA GLY A 55 -2.35 3.45 8.06
C GLY A 55 -1.82 3.33 9.48
N GLY A 56 -0.51 3.48 9.66
CA GLY A 56 0.11 3.64 10.98
C GLY A 56 -0.36 4.91 11.69
N GLY A 57 -0.50 4.85 13.01
CA GLY A 57 -0.93 5.98 13.83
C GLY A 57 -2.43 6.33 13.71
N LYS A 58 -2.77 7.61 13.89
CA LYS A 58 -4.17 8.11 13.94
C LYS A 58 -4.44 9.36 13.09
N TYR A 59 -3.40 9.93 12.49
CA TYR A 59 -3.51 11.22 11.80
C TYR A 59 -3.83 11.06 10.31
N ALA A 60 -3.13 10.14 9.65
CA ALA A 60 -3.34 9.82 8.24
C ALA A 60 -3.57 8.32 8.08
N PHE A 61 -4.50 7.97 7.18
CA PHE A 61 -4.46 6.66 6.55
C PHE A 61 -3.25 6.66 5.62
N ILE A 62 -3.32 7.43 4.53
CA ILE A 62 -2.25 7.64 3.54
C ILE A 62 -2.46 9.03 2.92
N ALA A 63 -1.49 9.94 3.07
CA ALA A 63 -1.59 11.31 2.55
C ALA A 63 -0.92 11.48 1.18
N GLY A 64 -1.18 10.56 0.25
CA GLY A 64 -0.74 10.64 -1.14
C GLY A 64 0.68 10.17 -1.39
N ALA A 65 1.18 10.46 -2.60
CA ALA A 65 2.54 10.13 -3.01
C ALA A 65 3.58 11.09 -2.39
N ASP A 66 4.80 10.60 -2.17
CA ASP A 66 5.88 11.42 -1.65
C ASP A 66 6.36 12.44 -2.70
N VAL A 67 5.94 13.69 -2.52
CA VAL A 67 6.30 14.81 -3.39
C VAL A 67 7.80 15.07 -3.47
N LYS A 68 8.61 14.53 -2.55
CA LYS A 68 10.08 14.67 -2.60
C LYS A 68 10.71 13.80 -3.68
N GLU A 69 10.01 12.79 -4.19
CA GLU A 69 10.49 11.97 -5.31
C GLU A 69 10.23 12.64 -6.66
N MET A 70 9.17 13.46 -6.75
CA MET A 70 8.72 14.06 -8.02
C MET A 70 9.79 14.89 -8.76
N PRO A 71 10.64 15.71 -8.11
CA PRO A 71 11.66 16.49 -8.82
C PRO A 71 12.74 15.64 -9.51
N LYS A 72 12.83 14.35 -9.19
CA LYS A 72 13.82 13.42 -9.75
C LYS A 72 13.31 12.70 -11.00
N LEU A 73 12.04 12.89 -11.36
CA LEU A 73 11.38 12.13 -12.43
C LEU A 73 11.57 12.80 -13.78
N THR A 74 12.06 12.03 -14.74
CA THR A 74 11.84 12.33 -16.17
C THR A 74 10.40 11.90 -16.54
N PRO A 75 9.85 12.38 -17.68
CA PRO A 75 8.55 11.94 -18.15
C PRO A 75 8.41 10.41 -18.24
N GLU A 76 9.46 9.72 -18.70
CA GLU A 76 9.47 8.26 -18.84
C GLU A 76 9.43 7.56 -17.47
N LEU A 77 10.21 8.05 -16.51
CA LEU A 77 10.19 7.51 -15.14
C LEU A 77 8.86 7.79 -14.43
N ALA A 78 8.25 8.95 -14.68
CA ALA A 78 6.93 9.27 -14.14
C ALA A 78 5.83 8.35 -14.70
N GLU A 79 5.88 8.04 -16.00
CA GLU A 79 4.98 7.07 -16.62
C GLU A 79 5.18 5.67 -16.02
N GLU A 80 6.42 5.23 -15.87
CA GLU A 80 6.73 3.92 -15.25
C GLU A 80 6.22 3.85 -13.81
N MET A 81 6.43 4.90 -13.01
CA MET A 81 5.90 4.97 -11.63
C MET A 81 4.38 4.93 -11.60
N SER A 82 3.71 5.68 -12.48
CA SER A 82 2.26 5.66 -12.60
C SER A 82 1.75 4.27 -12.98
N ALA A 83 2.41 3.60 -13.93
CA ALA A 83 2.05 2.24 -14.35
C ALA A 83 2.24 1.22 -13.21
N LYS A 84 3.31 1.32 -12.42
CA LYS A 84 3.53 0.48 -11.23
C LYS A 84 2.44 0.70 -10.18
N GLY A 85 2.07 1.95 -9.90
CA GLY A 85 0.97 2.26 -9.00
C GLY A 85 -0.34 1.63 -9.46
N GLN A 86 -0.70 1.82 -10.73
CA GLN A 86 -1.90 1.20 -11.32
C GLN A 86 -1.89 -0.33 -11.28
N ALA A 87 -0.73 -0.96 -11.45
CA ALA A 87 -0.60 -2.41 -11.33
C ALA A 87 -0.90 -2.92 -9.92
N ILE A 88 -0.50 -2.17 -8.88
CA ILE A 88 -0.82 -2.50 -7.48
C ILE A 88 -2.33 -2.39 -7.23
N LEU A 89 -2.97 -1.30 -7.69
CA LEU A 89 -4.43 -1.14 -7.58
C LEU A 89 -5.17 -2.28 -8.28
N THR A 90 -4.77 -2.57 -9.53
CA THR A 90 -5.33 -3.67 -10.31
C THR A 90 -5.14 -5.02 -9.63
N LYS A 91 -4.01 -5.24 -8.95
CA LYS A 91 -3.75 -6.47 -8.18
C LYS A 91 -4.76 -6.61 -7.05
N MET A 92 -4.99 -5.55 -6.26
CA MET A 92 -5.98 -5.57 -5.18
C MET A 92 -7.39 -5.83 -5.72
N GLU A 93 -7.78 -5.17 -6.81
CA GLU A 93 -9.09 -5.37 -7.44
C GLU A 93 -9.32 -6.82 -7.94
N LYS A 94 -8.25 -7.49 -8.38
CA LYS A 94 -8.31 -8.83 -9.00
C LYS A 94 -7.84 -9.97 -8.10
N MET A 95 -7.49 -9.69 -6.85
CA MET A 95 -6.82 -10.60 -5.92
C MET A 95 -7.58 -11.91 -5.62
N GLY A 96 -8.89 -11.98 -5.91
CA GLY A 96 -9.73 -13.14 -5.59
C GLY A 96 -10.00 -13.31 -4.10
N LYS A 97 -9.49 -12.42 -3.25
CA LYS A 97 -9.77 -12.31 -1.81
C LYS A 97 -10.36 -10.92 -1.51
N PRO A 98 -11.30 -10.78 -0.57
CA PRO A 98 -11.78 -9.47 -0.16
C PRO A 98 -10.63 -8.59 0.38
N VAL A 99 -10.52 -7.37 -0.15
CA VAL A 99 -9.61 -6.33 0.34
C VAL A 99 -10.44 -5.18 0.88
N ILE A 100 -10.17 -4.76 2.12
CA ILE A 100 -10.94 -3.74 2.83
C ILE A 100 -9.99 -2.62 3.26
N ALA A 101 -10.25 -1.38 2.83
CA ALA A 101 -9.56 -0.21 3.36
C ALA A 101 -10.22 0.24 4.67
N ALA A 102 -9.49 0.11 5.79
CA ALA A 102 -9.88 0.66 7.08
C ALA A 102 -9.27 2.07 7.24
N ILE A 103 -9.95 3.06 6.65
CA ILE A 103 -9.51 4.47 6.63
C ILE A 103 -9.55 5.05 8.06
N ASN A 104 -8.39 5.11 8.71
CA ASN A 104 -8.21 5.53 10.11
C ASN A 104 -7.80 7.00 10.27
N GLY A 105 -7.71 7.75 9.17
CA GLY A 105 -7.30 9.15 9.15
C GLY A 105 -7.44 9.75 7.74
N LEU A 106 -6.66 10.80 7.43
CA LEU A 106 -6.65 11.42 6.11
C LEU A 106 -6.29 10.41 4.99
N ALA A 107 -7.10 10.36 3.94
CA ALA A 107 -6.87 9.62 2.70
C ALA A 107 -6.91 10.62 1.52
N LEU A 108 -5.74 10.96 0.96
CA LEU A 108 -5.59 12.05 -0.01
C LEU A 108 -4.79 11.58 -1.23
N GLY A 109 -5.18 12.02 -2.44
CA GLY A 109 -4.45 11.71 -3.68
C GLY A 109 -4.23 10.19 -3.84
N GLY A 110 -2.98 9.78 -4.03
CA GLY A 110 -2.58 8.36 -4.08
C GLY A 110 -3.07 7.50 -2.91
N GLY A 111 -3.31 8.08 -1.75
CA GLY A 111 -3.88 7.36 -0.61
C GLY A 111 -5.40 7.19 -0.64
N LEU A 112 -6.12 7.92 -1.50
CA LEU A 112 -7.54 7.70 -1.80
C LEU A 112 -7.71 6.84 -3.07
N GLU A 113 -6.72 6.85 -3.95
CA GLU A 113 -6.66 5.94 -5.11
C GLU A 113 -6.40 4.49 -4.67
N LEU A 114 -5.63 4.29 -3.58
CA LEU A 114 -5.41 2.99 -2.93
C LEU A 114 -6.68 2.46 -2.25
#